data_AF-A0AAJ3K3A0-F1
#
_entry.id   AF-A0AAJ3K3A0-F1
#
_cell.length_a   1.000
_cell.length_b   1.000
_cell.length_c   1.000
_cell.angle_alpha   90.00
_cell.angle_beta   90.00
_cell.angle_gamma   90.00
#
_symmetry.space_group_name_H-M   'P 1'
#
loop_
_entity.id
_entity.type
_entity.pdbx_description
1 polymer ?
#
loop_
_entity_poly.entity_id
_entity_poly.type
_entity_poly.pdbx_seq_one_letter_code
_entity_poly.pdbx_strand_id
1 'polypeptide(L)'
;MSSSFFQEQSLNWESLQPLLAYTEHPSQPLDFWALQPNTKNALSLFLRNPNRSLMVLKADDQVDYASLLIPLIRQMLPKERSIFGVNYIVEQGDSFSFPRIEVEPAQSLEDNFAASGEVLSALHCDPFRLFGSVRLHSSSQDIQLHPGLIHRANGGVLILSASTLLAQFDLWQRLKHILQTKRFDWYSAHPFKTLPCEIPSYPLETKVIVLGNRTELATLGELEENLYNFADYAEIESYLSVTDVDEQKNWVGYAHGVAEENQLALDFSALNKLYQFLVRESENRFLINASPAILKNVLLNTATLAQKNSLSAVDFEAFFQQQRVQHSFLKEQTYADILNEQVYVETEGEIVGQINGLSVIEYPGTPVVFGEPSRISCVVQFGEGEVVDVERKNELAGNLHGKGMMIAQACLSNILELPSQLPFSASLVFEQSYGEIDGDSASLAIFCVLVSALAELPLPQHIAITGSIDQFGLVHAVGGVNDKIEGFFTICQRRGLCGKQGVIIPATTIQQLSLSDEVVSAVKNGEFFIFPVEDIYQTCELIFQRDLLEEENKIYEDRKTPISRLIRQRIDFRTEPPKKGLFNFFR
;
A
#
# COMPACT_ATOMS: atom_id res chain seq x y z
N MET A 1 22.29 30.38 -11.43
CA MET A 1 21.08 29.99 -12.17
C MET A 1 20.06 31.10 -12.03
N SER A 2 19.34 31.52 -13.09
CA SER A 2 18.28 32.54 -12.97
C SER A 2 16.96 31.88 -12.56
N SER A 3 16.20 32.53 -11.68
CA SER A 3 14.90 32.02 -11.19
C SER A 3 13.89 31.76 -12.32
N SER A 4 14.01 32.48 -13.45
CA SER A 4 13.12 32.34 -14.60
C SER A 4 13.19 30.97 -15.29
N PHE A 5 14.39 30.39 -15.41
CA PHE A 5 14.58 29.11 -16.10
C PHE A 5 13.94 27.95 -15.33
N PHE A 6 14.15 27.95 -14.01
CA PHE A 6 13.53 26.96 -13.14
C PHE A 6 12.01 27.07 -13.11
N GLN A 7 11.48 28.29 -13.10
CA GLN A 7 10.04 28.49 -13.05
C GLN A 7 9.32 27.93 -14.30
N GLU A 8 9.92 28.01 -15.48
CA GLU A 8 9.37 27.48 -16.73
C GLU A 8 9.36 25.94 -16.78
N GLN A 9 10.33 25.27 -16.15
CA GLN A 9 10.46 23.82 -16.14
C GLN A 9 9.80 23.15 -14.92
N SER A 10 9.29 23.93 -13.97
CA SER A 10 8.67 23.42 -12.74
C SER A 10 7.16 23.23 -12.85
N LEU A 11 6.59 22.34 -12.04
CA LEU A 11 5.15 22.16 -11.91
C LEU A 11 4.47 23.40 -11.32
N ASN A 12 3.28 23.72 -11.84
CA ASN A 12 2.39 24.71 -11.22
C ASN A 12 1.83 24.18 -9.89
N TRP A 13 1.76 25.03 -8.86
CA TRP A 13 1.21 24.69 -7.55
C TRP A 13 -0.20 24.08 -7.59
N GLU A 14 -1.02 24.41 -8.59
CA GLU A 14 -2.38 23.87 -8.77
C GLU A 14 -2.39 22.36 -9.05
N SER A 15 -1.30 21.79 -9.56
CA SER A 15 -1.22 20.35 -9.85
C SER A 15 -0.76 19.51 -8.67
N LEU A 16 -0.35 20.13 -7.56
CA LEU A 16 0.34 19.46 -6.44
C LEU A 16 -0.60 18.81 -5.43
N GLN A 17 -1.90 19.11 -5.50
CA GLN A 17 -2.92 18.50 -4.67
C GLN A 17 -4.11 18.06 -5.52
N PRO A 18 -4.74 16.92 -5.20
CA PRO A 18 -6.03 16.59 -5.74
C PRO A 18 -7.09 17.55 -5.16
N LEU A 19 -8.02 17.99 -5.99
CA LEU A 19 -9.16 18.81 -5.57
C LEU A 19 -10.45 18.10 -5.94
N LEU A 20 -11.42 18.18 -5.05
CA LEU A 20 -12.77 17.70 -5.29
C LEU A 20 -13.46 18.70 -6.24
N ALA A 21 -13.76 18.26 -7.47
CA ALA A 21 -14.42 19.11 -8.45
C ALA A 21 -15.93 19.25 -8.18
N TYR A 22 -16.53 18.24 -7.53
CA TYR A 22 -17.93 18.26 -7.13
C TYR A 22 -18.16 19.20 -5.93
N THR A 23 -18.94 20.26 -6.14
CA THR A 23 -19.19 21.33 -5.14
C THR A 23 -20.67 21.51 -4.79
N GLU A 24 -21.52 20.57 -5.21
CA GLU A 24 -22.95 20.59 -4.90
C GLU A 24 -23.27 19.76 -3.65
N HIS A 25 -24.35 20.11 -2.96
CA HIS A 25 -24.78 19.30 -1.81
C HIS A 25 -25.38 17.99 -2.35
N PRO A 26 -24.94 16.82 -1.83
CA PRO A 26 -25.48 15.56 -2.30
C PRO A 26 -26.99 15.52 -2.05
N SER A 27 -27.72 15.06 -3.07
CA SER A 27 -29.17 15.01 -3.02
C SER A 27 -29.70 14.01 -1.98
N GLN A 28 -28.96 12.92 -1.72
CA GLN A 28 -29.26 11.88 -0.73
C GLN A 28 -27.95 11.17 -0.31
N PRO A 29 -27.85 10.66 0.94
CA PRO A 29 -26.72 9.84 1.37
C PRO A 29 -26.70 8.51 0.60
N LEU A 30 -25.49 7.99 0.35
CA LEU A 30 -25.28 6.68 -0.25
C LEU A 30 -24.73 5.70 0.80
N ASP A 31 -25.18 4.45 0.73
CA ASP A 31 -24.57 3.39 1.54
C ASP A 31 -23.26 2.90 0.92
N PHE A 32 -22.43 2.22 1.72
CA PHE A 32 -21.17 1.63 1.25
C PHE A 32 -21.35 0.69 0.05
N TRP A 33 -22.46 -0.05 -0.01
CA TRP A 33 -22.70 -1.06 -1.03
C TRP A 33 -23.11 -0.47 -2.39
N ALA A 34 -23.52 0.79 -2.43
CA ALA A 34 -23.70 1.55 -3.67
C ALA A 34 -22.38 1.73 -4.42
N LEU A 35 -21.25 1.74 -3.68
CA LEU A 35 -19.91 1.87 -4.24
C LEU A 35 -19.28 0.53 -4.66
N GLN A 36 -19.91 -0.60 -4.34
CA GLN A 36 -19.35 -1.95 -4.54
C GLN A 36 -20.26 -2.82 -5.43
N PRO A 37 -20.57 -2.39 -6.68
CA PRO A 37 -21.53 -3.10 -7.53
C PRO A 37 -21.08 -4.52 -7.88
N ASN A 38 -19.78 -4.73 -8.08
CA ASN A 38 -19.20 -6.03 -8.39
C ASN A 38 -19.44 -7.04 -7.25
N THR A 39 -19.10 -6.65 -6.02
CA THR A 39 -19.32 -7.48 -4.83
C THR A 39 -20.82 -7.75 -4.62
N LYS A 40 -21.67 -6.73 -4.76
CA LYS A 40 -23.13 -6.86 -4.60
C LYS A 40 -23.72 -7.85 -5.59
N ASN A 41 -23.26 -7.81 -6.85
CA ASN A 41 -23.68 -8.75 -7.89
C ASN A 41 -23.18 -10.18 -7.60
N ALA A 42 -21.91 -10.33 -7.21
CA ALA A 42 -21.35 -11.63 -6.85
C ALA A 42 -22.09 -12.28 -5.67
N LEU A 43 -22.38 -11.51 -4.60
CA LEU A 43 -23.18 -11.97 -3.47
C LEU A 43 -24.58 -12.41 -3.90
N SER A 44 -25.27 -11.61 -4.73
CA SER A 44 -26.60 -11.95 -5.23
C SER A 44 -26.61 -13.26 -6.03
N LEU A 45 -25.61 -13.48 -6.90
CA LEU A 45 -25.45 -14.72 -7.66
C LEU A 45 -25.15 -15.91 -6.75
N PHE A 46 -24.21 -15.74 -5.82
CA PHE A 46 -23.84 -16.77 -4.84
C PHE A 46 -25.05 -17.21 -4.01
N LEU A 47 -25.81 -16.25 -3.45
CA LEU A 47 -26.98 -16.53 -2.61
C LEU A 47 -28.09 -17.25 -3.36
N ARG A 48 -28.29 -16.98 -4.65
CA ARG A 48 -29.31 -17.62 -5.48
C ARG A 48 -28.90 -18.99 -6.03
N ASN A 49 -27.61 -19.32 -6.02
CA ASN A 49 -27.11 -20.56 -6.61
C ASN A 49 -27.27 -21.75 -5.64
N PRO A 50 -28.12 -22.76 -5.93
CA PRO A 50 -28.33 -23.89 -5.04
C PRO A 50 -27.14 -24.88 -4.99
N ASN A 51 -26.23 -24.79 -5.95
CA ASN A 51 -25.08 -25.69 -6.08
C ASN A 51 -23.79 -25.13 -5.46
N ARG A 52 -23.81 -23.88 -4.98
CA ARG A 52 -22.68 -23.22 -4.32
C ARG A 52 -22.98 -23.00 -2.85
N SER A 53 -22.12 -23.54 -1.99
CA SER A 53 -22.25 -23.42 -0.52
C SER A 53 -21.13 -22.58 0.11
N LEU A 54 -20.08 -22.23 -0.66
CA LEU A 54 -18.93 -21.49 -0.17
C LEU A 54 -18.63 -20.30 -1.08
N MET A 55 -18.34 -19.16 -0.46
CA MET A 55 -17.77 -17.98 -1.10
C MET A 55 -16.54 -17.53 -0.32
N VAL A 56 -15.47 -17.22 -1.04
CA VAL A 56 -14.30 -16.53 -0.51
C VAL A 56 -14.42 -15.07 -0.89
N LEU A 57 -14.34 -14.17 0.09
CA LEU A 57 -14.54 -12.75 -0.10
C LEU A 57 -13.36 -11.97 0.49
N LYS A 58 -12.57 -11.33 -0.38
CA LYS A 58 -11.45 -10.48 0.06
C LYS A 58 -11.99 -9.25 0.78
N ALA A 59 -11.52 -9.04 2.01
CA ALA A 59 -11.89 -7.94 2.88
C ALA A 59 -10.77 -7.65 3.89
N ASP A 60 -10.27 -6.42 3.95
CA ASP A 60 -9.14 -6.05 4.82
C ASP A 60 -9.58 -5.94 6.29
N ASP A 61 -10.53 -5.05 6.59
CA ASP A 61 -11.13 -4.83 7.92
C ASP A 61 -12.32 -5.78 8.20
N GLN A 62 -12.03 -7.06 8.48
CA GLN A 62 -13.07 -8.11 8.55
C GLN A 62 -14.21 -7.82 9.54
N VAL A 63 -13.93 -7.12 10.65
CA VAL A 63 -14.93 -6.75 11.67
C VAL A 63 -15.95 -5.78 11.09
N ASP A 64 -15.48 -4.68 10.52
CA ASP A 64 -16.34 -3.65 9.91
C ASP A 64 -17.10 -4.21 8.71
N TYR A 65 -16.43 -4.95 7.82
CA TYR A 65 -17.10 -5.55 6.65
C TYR A 65 -18.14 -6.61 7.03
N ALA A 66 -17.90 -7.46 8.04
CA ALA A 66 -18.92 -8.40 8.51
C ALA A 66 -20.17 -7.66 9.03
N SER A 67 -19.99 -6.54 9.73
CA SER A 67 -21.10 -5.74 10.23
C SER A 67 -21.95 -5.12 9.11
N LEU A 68 -21.34 -4.76 7.98
CA LEU A 68 -22.02 -4.24 6.78
C LEU A 68 -22.64 -5.34 5.92
N LEU A 69 -22.03 -6.54 5.87
CA LEU A 69 -22.50 -7.66 5.05
C LEU A 69 -23.79 -8.27 5.60
N ILE A 70 -23.92 -8.40 6.93
CA ILE A 70 -25.10 -9.00 7.57
C ILE A 70 -26.41 -8.33 7.12
N PRO A 71 -26.60 -7.00 7.24
CA PRO A 71 -27.83 -6.36 6.79
C PRO A 71 -28.03 -6.46 5.28
N LEU A 72 -26.97 -6.35 4.46
CA LEU A 72 -27.07 -6.50 3.01
C LEU A 72 -27.59 -7.89 2.62
N ILE A 73 -26.99 -8.95 3.16
CA ILE A 73 -27.37 -10.33 2.86
C ILE A 73 -28.81 -10.59 3.33
N ARG A 74 -29.21 -10.09 4.51
CA ARG A 74 -30.59 -10.20 5.00
C ARG A 74 -31.60 -9.56 4.06
N GLN A 75 -31.25 -8.45 3.40
CA GLN A 75 -32.12 -7.82 2.40
C GLN A 75 -32.21 -8.64 1.10
N MET A 76 -31.18 -9.41 0.76
CA MET A 76 -31.13 -10.25 -0.44
C MET A 76 -31.82 -11.61 -0.25
N LEU A 77 -31.95 -12.09 0.98
CA LEU A 77 -32.62 -13.35 1.29
C LEU A 77 -34.15 -13.24 1.18
N PRO A 78 -34.86 -14.34 0.84
CA PRO A 78 -36.32 -14.37 0.80
C PRO A 78 -36.93 -13.99 2.16
N LYS A 79 -38.06 -13.27 2.15
CA LYS A 79 -38.78 -12.87 3.37
C LYS A 79 -39.61 -14.00 3.99
N GLU A 80 -39.98 -15.01 3.21
CA GLU A 80 -40.71 -16.18 3.70
C GLU A 80 -39.77 -17.07 4.51
N ARG A 81 -40.12 -17.30 5.79
CA ARG A 81 -39.30 -18.10 6.70
C ARG A 81 -39.71 -19.57 6.62
N SER A 82 -38.88 -20.37 5.98
CA SER A 82 -38.92 -21.83 6.12
C SER A 82 -38.25 -22.24 7.44
N ILE A 83 -38.78 -23.29 8.08
CA ILE A 83 -38.12 -23.92 9.24
C ILE A 83 -37.14 -24.96 8.69
N PHE A 84 -35.89 -24.87 9.11
CA PHE A 84 -34.82 -25.78 8.76
C PHE A 84 -34.35 -26.53 10.00
N GLY A 85 -33.70 -27.68 9.80
CA GLY A 85 -33.10 -28.46 10.88
C GLY A 85 -34.05 -29.51 11.44
N VAL A 86 -33.78 -29.90 12.68
CA VAL A 86 -34.37 -31.09 13.30
C VAL A 86 -34.70 -30.87 14.77
N ASN A 87 -35.56 -31.71 15.30
CA ASN A 87 -35.73 -31.92 16.73
C ASN A 87 -35.08 -33.25 17.12
N TYR A 88 -34.06 -33.21 17.97
CA TYR A 88 -33.48 -34.41 18.56
C TYR A 88 -34.26 -34.84 19.80
N ILE A 89 -34.71 -36.08 19.83
CA ILE A 89 -35.38 -36.71 20.96
C ILE A 89 -34.35 -37.60 21.65
N VAL A 90 -33.96 -37.22 22.88
CA VAL A 90 -32.91 -37.91 23.64
C VAL A 90 -33.57 -38.78 24.73
N GLU A 91 -33.54 -40.09 24.53
CA GLU A 91 -33.89 -41.07 25.55
C GLU A 91 -32.63 -41.40 26.37
N GLN A 92 -32.60 -40.97 27.63
CA GLN A 92 -31.47 -41.21 28.51
C GLN A 92 -31.35 -42.70 28.84
N GLY A 93 -30.12 -43.20 28.89
CA GLY A 93 -29.85 -44.57 29.31
C GLY A 93 -30.07 -44.73 30.81
N ASP A 94 -30.44 -45.94 31.22
CA ASP A 94 -30.55 -46.30 32.63
C ASP A 94 -29.60 -47.47 32.97
N SER A 95 -29.78 -48.08 34.14
CA SER A 95 -28.94 -49.22 34.56
C SER A 95 -29.08 -50.46 33.68
N PHE A 96 -30.05 -50.51 32.77
CA PHE A 96 -30.39 -51.68 31.96
C PHE A 96 -30.44 -51.41 30.45
N SER A 97 -30.29 -50.15 30.02
CA SER A 97 -30.43 -49.75 28.61
C SER A 97 -29.40 -48.68 28.21
N PHE A 98 -28.95 -48.75 26.96
CA PHE A 98 -28.11 -47.71 26.37
C PHE A 98 -28.98 -46.50 25.97
N PRO A 99 -28.44 -45.27 26.06
CA PRO A 99 -29.15 -44.10 25.57
C PRO A 99 -29.43 -44.20 24.07
N ARG A 100 -30.58 -43.68 23.65
CA ARG A 100 -31.01 -43.64 22.26
C ARG A 100 -31.34 -42.21 21.85
N ILE A 101 -30.93 -41.83 20.64
CA ILE A 101 -31.24 -40.52 20.10
C ILE A 101 -31.95 -40.71 18.77
N GLU A 102 -33.17 -40.21 18.69
CA GLU A 102 -33.95 -40.15 17.46
C GLU A 102 -34.01 -38.71 16.95
N VAL A 103 -34.31 -38.55 15.66
CA VAL A 103 -34.36 -37.24 15.01
C VAL A 103 -35.62 -37.12 14.17
N GLU A 104 -36.33 -36.01 14.34
CA GLU A 104 -37.50 -35.65 13.54
C GLU A 104 -37.25 -34.32 12.81
N PRO A 105 -37.81 -34.10 11.61
CA PRO A 105 -37.75 -32.79 10.96
C PRO A 105 -38.40 -31.71 11.86
N ALA A 106 -37.72 -30.58 12.04
CA ALA A 106 -38.22 -29.50 12.87
C ALA A 106 -39.58 -28.98 12.35
N GLN A 107 -40.54 -28.83 13.26
CA GLN A 107 -41.88 -28.29 13.01
C GLN A 107 -42.07 -26.90 13.64
N SER A 108 -41.25 -26.57 14.64
CA SER A 108 -41.28 -25.29 15.36
C SER A 108 -39.87 -24.73 15.50
N LEU A 109 -39.75 -23.40 15.61
CA LEU A 109 -38.47 -22.76 15.98
C LEU A 109 -38.08 -22.99 17.44
N GLU A 110 -38.98 -23.58 18.24
CA GLU A 110 -38.70 -24.01 19.62
C GLU A 110 -37.98 -25.38 19.67
N ASP A 111 -37.93 -26.11 18.55
CA ASP A 111 -37.22 -27.39 18.46
C ASP A 111 -35.69 -27.17 18.60
N ASN A 112 -35.01 -28.11 19.25
CA ASN A 112 -33.66 -27.88 19.80
C ASN A 112 -32.55 -27.61 18.76
N PHE A 113 -32.75 -27.98 17.49
CA PHE A 113 -31.83 -27.72 16.37
C PHE A 113 -32.55 -27.08 15.17
N ALA A 114 -33.68 -26.39 15.42
CA ALA A 114 -34.37 -25.62 14.40
C ALA A 114 -33.65 -24.30 14.07
N ALA A 115 -33.81 -23.85 12.83
CA ALA A 115 -33.31 -22.58 12.33
C ALA A 115 -34.28 -21.96 11.32
N SER A 116 -34.20 -20.64 11.14
CA SER A 116 -35.02 -19.90 10.17
C SER A 116 -34.18 -19.22 9.08
N GLY A 117 -33.02 -19.80 8.73
CA GLY A 117 -32.11 -19.21 7.74
C GLY A 117 -31.45 -17.92 8.19
N GLU A 118 -30.86 -17.90 9.39
CA GLU A 118 -30.23 -16.70 9.94
C GLU A 118 -28.94 -16.32 9.20
N VAL A 119 -28.62 -15.03 9.21
CA VAL A 119 -27.30 -14.51 8.82
C VAL A 119 -26.50 -14.22 10.07
N LEU A 120 -25.45 -15.02 10.29
CA LEU A 120 -24.60 -15.01 11.47
C LEU A 120 -23.16 -14.74 11.09
N SER A 121 -22.38 -14.15 11.99
CA SER A 121 -20.93 -14.02 11.85
C SER A 121 -20.20 -14.59 13.06
N ALA A 122 -19.05 -15.20 12.80
CA ALA A 122 -18.10 -15.63 13.81
C ALA A 122 -16.67 -15.50 13.28
N LEU A 123 -16.14 -14.29 13.43
CA LEU A 123 -14.76 -13.99 13.04
C LEU A 123 -13.73 -14.67 13.93
N HIS A 124 -14.15 -15.10 15.13
CA HIS A 124 -13.40 -16.00 16.01
C HIS A 124 -14.35 -17.04 16.62
N CYS A 125 -13.99 -18.33 16.50
CA CYS A 125 -14.74 -19.41 17.13
C CYS A 125 -13.88 -20.63 17.39
N ASP A 126 -14.30 -21.42 18.37
CA ASP A 126 -13.78 -22.75 18.65
C ASP A 126 -14.68 -23.82 17.99
N PRO A 127 -14.24 -25.10 17.95
CA PRO A 127 -15.02 -26.18 17.33
C PRO A 127 -16.41 -26.38 17.95
N PHE A 128 -16.57 -26.17 19.27
CA PHE A 128 -17.83 -26.39 19.96
C PHE A 128 -18.84 -25.29 19.67
N ARG A 129 -18.38 -24.05 19.54
CA ARG A 129 -19.20 -22.91 19.14
C ARG A 129 -19.61 -23.04 17.68
N LEU A 130 -18.71 -23.46 16.79
CA LEU A 130 -19.00 -23.59 15.37
C LEU A 130 -19.94 -24.77 15.08
N PHE A 131 -19.59 -25.96 15.56
CA PHE A 131 -20.26 -27.21 15.21
C PHE A 131 -21.18 -27.78 16.30
N GLY A 132 -21.27 -27.13 17.46
CA GLY A 132 -22.04 -27.65 18.59
C GLY A 132 -21.26 -28.66 19.43
N SER A 133 -21.90 -29.18 20.48
CA SER A 133 -21.24 -30.10 21.40
C SER A 133 -22.21 -31.16 21.93
N VAL A 134 -21.67 -32.36 22.14
CA VAL A 134 -22.30 -33.42 22.92
C VAL A 134 -21.70 -33.37 24.31
N ARG A 135 -22.54 -33.17 25.33
CA ARG A 135 -22.11 -33.14 26.74
C ARG A 135 -22.70 -34.34 27.47
N LEU A 136 -21.89 -34.92 28.35
CA LEU A 136 -22.29 -36.00 29.25
C LEU A 136 -22.23 -35.45 30.67
N HIS A 137 -23.34 -35.53 31.39
CA HIS A 137 -23.38 -35.15 32.79
C HIS A 137 -22.54 -36.15 33.61
N SER A 138 -21.60 -35.65 34.41
CA SER A 138 -20.58 -36.49 35.05
C SER A 138 -21.16 -37.54 36.01
N SER A 139 -22.31 -37.27 36.63
CA SER A 139 -22.92 -38.15 37.64
C SER A 139 -24.05 -39.00 37.08
N SER A 140 -25.03 -38.40 36.39
CA SER A 140 -26.19 -39.12 35.84
C SER A 140 -25.90 -39.79 34.50
N GLN A 141 -24.78 -39.44 33.85
CA GLN A 141 -24.46 -39.85 32.48
C GLN A 141 -25.46 -39.36 31.42
N ASP A 142 -26.34 -38.40 31.78
CA ASP A 142 -27.30 -37.83 30.83
C ASP A 142 -26.58 -37.14 29.67
N ILE A 143 -27.07 -37.38 28.47
CA ILE A 143 -26.60 -36.76 27.23
C ILE A 143 -27.35 -35.46 26.99
N GLN A 144 -26.61 -34.40 26.69
CA GLN A 144 -27.13 -33.13 26.20
C GLN A 144 -26.48 -32.77 24.87
N LEU A 145 -27.32 -32.42 23.89
CA LEU A 145 -26.88 -31.90 22.59
C LEU A 145 -27.04 -30.37 22.60
N HIS A 146 -25.98 -29.67 22.21
CA HIS A 146 -26.00 -28.21 22.11
C HIS A 146 -25.74 -27.76 20.67
N PRO A 147 -26.61 -26.90 20.10
CA PRO A 147 -26.44 -26.44 18.74
C PRO A 147 -25.29 -25.42 18.60
N GLY A 148 -24.45 -25.63 17.60
CA GLY A 148 -23.44 -24.67 17.15
C GLY A 148 -24.02 -23.57 16.26
N LEU A 149 -23.14 -22.74 15.74
CA LEU A 149 -23.47 -21.69 14.79
C LEU A 149 -23.92 -22.26 13.44
N ILE A 150 -23.32 -23.35 12.99
CA ILE A 150 -23.69 -23.97 11.69
C ILE A 150 -25.13 -24.50 11.70
N HIS A 151 -25.63 -24.93 12.86
CA HIS A 151 -27.02 -25.37 13.00
C HIS A 151 -27.98 -24.18 12.97
N ARG A 152 -27.64 -23.09 13.66
CA ARG A 152 -28.44 -21.86 13.69
C ARG A 152 -28.47 -21.12 12.35
N ALA A 153 -27.38 -21.21 11.59
CA ALA A 153 -27.28 -20.68 10.23
C ALA A 153 -27.91 -21.59 9.16
N ASN A 154 -28.54 -22.71 9.55
CA ASN A 154 -29.12 -23.64 8.57
C ASN A 154 -30.23 -22.98 7.74
N GLY A 155 -30.14 -23.14 6.42
CA GLY A 155 -30.95 -22.43 5.43
C GLY A 155 -30.57 -20.97 5.21
N GLY A 156 -29.50 -20.49 5.84
CA GLY A 156 -29.04 -19.11 5.85
C GLY A 156 -27.56 -18.98 5.50
N VAL A 157 -26.89 -18.00 6.12
CA VAL A 157 -25.50 -17.65 5.81
C VAL A 157 -24.66 -17.53 7.08
N LEU A 158 -23.51 -18.20 7.09
CA LEU A 158 -22.50 -18.08 8.14
C LEU A 158 -21.24 -17.38 7.59
N ILE A 159 -20.89 -16.24 8.17
CA ILE A 159 -19.68 -15.48 7.83
C ILE A 159 -18.56 -15.87 8.80
N LEU A 160 -17.44 -16.34 8.28
CA LEU A 160 -16.27 -16.78 9.03
C LEU A 160 -15.02 -15.99 8.59
N SER A 161 -13.98 -16.01 9.41
CA SER A 161 -12.68 -15.44 9.07
C SER A 161 -11.71 -16.51 8.57
N ALA A 162 -10.99 -16.22 7.49
CA ALA A 162 -9.87 -17.01 7.01
C ALA A 162 -8.80 -17.15 8.08
N SER A 163 -8.48 -16.08 8.82
CA SER A 163 -7.51 -16.12 9.93
C SER A 163 -7.87 -17.18 10.99
N THR A 164 -9.15 -17.28 11.37
CA THR A 164 -9.62 -18.28 12.34
C THR A 164 -9.53 -19.69 11.78
N LEU A 165 -9.85 -19.89 10.50
CA LEU A 165 -9.74 -21.19 9.84
C LEU A 165 -8.27 -21.62 9.67
N LEU A 166 -7.36 -20.69 9.37
CA LEU A 166 -5.92 -20.95 9.26
C LEU A 166 -5.30 -21.29 10.61
N ALA A 167 -5.68 -20.57 11.67
CA ALA A 167 -5.20 -20.84 13.03
C ALA A 167 -5.65 -22.21 13.56
N GLN A 168 -6.79 -22.72 13.08
CA GLN A 168 -7.39 -23.99 13.49
C GLN A 168 -7.88 -24.78 12.26
N PHE A 169 -6.95 -25.31 11.46
CA PHE A 169 -7.26 -25.90 10.15
C PHE A 169 -8.18 -27.14 10.19
N ASP A 170 -8.31 -27.81 11.34
CA ASP A 170 -9.32 -28.86 11.54
C ASP A 170 -10.76 -28.35 11.38
N LEU A 171 -11.01 -27.08 11.73
CA LEU A 171 -12.30 -26.43 11.49
C LEU A 171 -12.59 -26.38 10.00
N TRP A 172 -11.60 -26.03 9.18
CA TRP A 172 -11.72 -25.98 7.72
C TRP A 172 -12.06 -27.36 7.14
N GLN A 173 -11.31 -28.40 7.52
CA GLN A 173 -11.53 -29.75 7.01
C GLN A 173 -12.95 -30.25 7.29
N ARG A 174 -13.44 -30.05 8.51
CA ARG A 174 -14.80 -30.42 8.89
C ARG A 174 -15.84 -29.58 8.16
N LEU A 175 -15.62 -28.27 8.07
CA LEU A 175 -16.52 -27.35 7.39
C LEU A 175 -16.66 -27.71 5.91
N LYS A 176 -15.55 -27.93 5.21
CA LYS A 176 -15.52 -28.37 3.82
C LYS A 176 -16.34 -29.64 3.61
N HIS A 177 -16.15 -30.64 4.47
CA HIS A 177 -16.92 -31.88 4.40
C HIS A 177 -18.43 -31.64 4.51
N ILE A 178 -18.86 -30.84 5.48
CA ILE A 178 -20.27 -30.48 5.67
C ILE A 178 -20.83 -29.75 4.43
N LEU A 179 -20.10 -28.78 3.88
CA LEU A 179 -20.55 -27.98 2.73
C LEU A 179 -20.65 -28.81 1.43
N GLN A 180 -19.79 -29.81 1.25
CA GLN A 180 -19.80 -30.70 0.09
C GLN A 180 -20.87 -31.78 0.18
N THR A 181 -21.08 -32.36 1.37
CA THR A 181 -22.07 -33.42 1.60
C THR A 181 -23.47 -32.88 1.86
N LYS A 182 -23.60 -31.60 2.23
CA LYS A 182 -24.84 -30.95 2.69
C LYS A 182 -25.48 -31.71 3.85
N ARG A 183 -24.65 -32.32 4.70
CA ARG A 183 -25.06 -33.09 5.88
C ARG A 183 -24.22 -32.73 7.07
N PHE A 184 -24.85 -32.76 8.23
CA PHE A 184 -24.16 -32.65 9.50
C PHE A 184 -24.10 -34.02 10.17
N ASP A 185 -22.88 -34.49 10.38
CA ASP A 185 -22.58 -35.70 11.13
C ASP A 185 -21.91 -35.35 12.46
N TRP A 186 -22.36 -36.01 13.52
CA TRP A 186 -21.74 -35.89 14.84
C TRP A 186 -20.49 -36.76 14.92
N TYR A 187 -19.41 -36.16 15.44
CA TYR A 187 -18.17 -36.88 15.73
C TYR A 187 -17.71 -36.52 17.13
N SER A 188 -16.92 -37.43 17.71
CA SER A 188 -16.24 -37.12 18.96
C SER A 188 -15.12 -36.11 18.70
N ALA A 189 -15.12 -35.02 19.47
CA ALA A 189 -14.03 -34.05 19.46
C ALA A 189 -12.72 -34.59 20.08
N HIS A 190 -12.76 -35.79 20.69
CA HIS A 190 -11.61 -36.40 21.33
C HIS A 190 -11.15 -37.64 20.54
N PRO A 191 -9.88 -37.70 20.08
CA PRO A 191 -9.38 -38.77 19.21
C PRO A 191 -9.56 -40.19 19.76
N PHE A 192 -9.53 -40.33 21.08
CA PHE A 192 -9.59 -41.62 21.79
C PHE A 192 -10.93 -41.94 22.47
N LYS A 193 -11.96 -41.10 22.30
CA LYS A 193 -13.28 -41.36 22.89
C LYS A 193 -14.30 -41.46 21.77
N THR A 194 -15.16 -42.45 21.81
CA THR A 194 -16.32 -42.53 20.92
C THR A 194 -17.45 -41.65 21.45
N LEU A 195 -18.44 -41.37 20.61
CA LEU A 195 -19.71 -40.82 21.11
C LEU A 195 -20.37 -41.82 22.07
N PRO A 196 -21.14 -41.34 23.07
CA PRO A 196 -21.83 -42.21 24.03
C PRO A 196 -22.90 -43.11 23.41
N CYS A 197 -23.48 -42.69 22.28
CA CYS A 197 -24.41 -43.46 21.45
C CYS A 197 -24.32 -42.97 20.00
N GLU A 198 -25.00 -43.67 19.10
CA GLU A 198 -25.23 -43.19 17.75
C GLU A 198 -26.12 -41.94 17.78
N ILE A 199 -25.75 -40.92 17.02
CA ILE A 199 -26.51 -39.67 16.90
C ILE A 199 -26.85 -39.49 15.42
N PRO A 200 -28.14 -39.53 15.03
CA PRO A 200 -28.54 -39.42 13.64
C PRO A 200 -28.04 -38.14 12.98
N SER A 201 -27.57 -38.24 11.73
CA SER A 201 -27.22 -37.09 10.91
C SER A 201 -28.44 -36.47 10.25
N TYR A 202 -28.31 -35.22 9.80
CA TYR A 202 -29.41 -34.51 9.14
C TYR A 202 -28.92 -33.58 8.02
N PRO A 203 -29.79 -33.25 7.04
CA PRO A 203 -29.44 -32.32 5.96
C PRO A 203 -29.17 -30.90 6.46
N LEU A 204 -28.14 -30.27 5.93
CA LEU A 204 -27.72 -28.92 6.29
C LEU A 204 -27.44 -28.09 5.02
N GLU A 205 -28.18 -27.00 4.85
CA GLU A 205 -28.21 -26.15 3.65
C GLU A 205 -27.58 -24.77 3.90
N THR A 206 -26.63 -24.68 4.83
CA THR A 206 -25.94 -23.42 5.16
C THR A 206 -25.01 -22.99 4.04
N LYS A 207 -25.06 -21.70 3.68
CA LYS A 207 -24.03 -21.04 2.86
C LYS A 207 -22.97 -20.42 3.77
N VAL A 208 -21.72 -20.44 3.34
CA VAL A 208 -20.60 -19.88 4.10
C VAL A 208 -19.88 -18.83 3.27
N ILE A 209 -19.57 -17.70 3.91
CA ILE A 209 -18.69 -16.66 3.36
C ILE A 209 -17.44 -16.62 4.23
N VAL A 210 -16.27 -16.82 3.64
CA VAL A 210 -14.97 -16.70 4.32
C VAL A 210 -14.36 -15.34 3.96
N LEU A 211 -14.21 -14.48 4.96
CA LEU A 211 -13.56 -13.18 4.85
C LEU A 211 -12.06 -13.32 5.10
N GLY A 212 -11.22 -12.68 4.31
CA GLY A 212 -9.79 -12.61 4.56
C GLY A 212 -9.10 -11.51 3.79
N ASN A 213 -7.94 -11.05 4.29
CA ASN A 213 -7.06 -10.20 3.49
C ASN A 213 -6.33 -11.03 2.42
N ARG A 214 -5.62 -10.38 1.50
CA ARG A 214 -4.95 -11.08 0.38
C ARG A 214 -3.98 -12.16 0.85
N THR A 215 -3.20 -11.89 1.89
CA THR A 215 -2.22 -12.85 2.44
C THR A 215 -2.91 -14.06 3.02
N GLU A 216 -3.94 -13.87 3.85
CA GLU A 216 -4.71 -14.96 4.44
C GLU A 216 -5.40 -15.82 3.36
N LEU A 217 -6.00 -15.20 2.34
CA LEU A 217 -6.65 -15.92 1.26
C LEU A 217 -5.66 -16.66 0.36
N ALA A 218 -4.48 -16.09 0.12
CA ALA A 218 -3.39 -16.76 -0.59
C ALA A 218 -2.93 -18.00 0.19
N THR A 219 -2.65 -17.86 1.49
CA THR A 219 -2.27 -19.00 2.33
C THR A 219 -3.36 -20.08 2.38
N LEU A 220 -4.63 -19.69 2.47
CA LEU A 220 -5.73 -20.67 2.44
C LEU A 220 -5.79 -21.39 1.09
N GLY A 221 -5.56 -20.69 -0.02
CA GLY A 221 -5.50 -21.28 -1.37
C GLY A 221 -4.30 -22.20 -1.58
N GLU A 222 -3.15 -21.93 -0.95
CA GLU A 222 -1.98 -22.81 -0.96
C GLU A 222 -2.24 -24.11 -0.18
N LEU A 223 -2.93 -24.02 0.97
CA LEU A 223 -3.29 -25.17 1.78
C LEU A 223 -4.46 -25.99 1.20
N GLU A 224 -5.30 -25.37 0.37
CA GLU A 224 -6.42 -26.00 -0.33
C GLU A 224 -6.33 -25.73 -1.84
N GLU A 225 -5.57 -26.57 -2.54
CA GLU A 225 -5.32 -26.44 -3.99
C GLU A 225 -6.60 -26.34 -4.85
N ASN A 226 -7.72 -26.93 -4.39
CA ASN A 226 -8.99 -26.95 -5.11
C ASN A 226 -10.02 -25.93 -4.60
N LEU A 227 -9.62 -24.96 -3.76
CA LEU A 227 -10.54 -24.03 -3.07
C LEU A 227 -11.52 -23.38 -4.04
N TYR A 228 -10.99 -22.78 -5.11
CA TYR A 228 -11.78 -22.03 -6.10
C TYR A 228 -12.56 -22.92 -7.09
N ASN A 229 -12.41 -24.25 -7.03
CA ASN A 229 -13.25 -25.15 -7.83
C ASN A 229 -14.66 -25.26 -7.25
N PHE A 230 -14.78 -25.21 -5.91
CA PHE A 230 -16.07 -25.32 -5.21
C PHE A 230 -16.53 -24.03 -4.51
N ALA A 231 -15.64 -23.05 -4.34
CA ALA A 231 -15.97 -21.70 -3.84
C ALA A 231 -16.22 -20.71 -4.97
N ASP A 232 -17.18 -19.80 -4.79
CA ASP A 232 -17.22 -18.54 -5.54
C ASP A 232 -16.20 -17.55 -4.96
N TYR A 233 -15.75 -16.58 -5.76
CA TYR A 233 -14.78 -15.56 -5.34
C TYR A 233 -15.28 -14.15 -5.67
N ALA A 234 -15.07 -13.21 -4.76
CA ALA A 234 -15.17 -11.79 -5.05
C ALA A 234 -14.25 -10.98 -4.13
N GLU A 235 -14.10 -9.70 -4.44
CA GLU A 235 -13.36 -8.75 -3.62
C GLU A 235 -14.26 -7.59 -3.19
N ILE A 236 -14.02 -7.07 -1.99
CA ILE A 236 -14.39 -5.71 -1.62
C ILE A 236 -13.20 -4.82 -1.98
N GLU A 237 -13.45 -3.84 -2.84
CA GLU A 237 -12.43 -2.94 -3.37
C GLU A 237 -12.07 -1.90 -2.29
N SER A 238 -10.78 -1.84 -1.90
CA SER A 238 -10.28 -0.88 -0.90
C SER A 238 -10.15 0.53 -1.45
N TYR A 239 -9.93 0.63 -2.76
CA TYR A 239 -9.79 1.88 -3.51
C TYR A 239 -10.84 1.94 -4.60
N LEU A 240 -11.47 3.10 -4.76
CA LEU A 240 -12.48 3.35 -5.78
C LEU A 240 -12.02 4.43 -6.74
N SER A 241 -12.48 4.35 -7.99
CA SER A 241 -12.25 5.42 -8.96
C SER A 241 -12.98 6.70 -8.53
N VAL A 242 -12.30 7.83 -8.70
CA VAL A 242 -12.80 9.21 -8.55
C VAL A 242 -12.34 10.07 -9.73
N THR A 243 -12.20 9.43 -10.89
CA THR A 243 -11.68 10.04 -12.11
C THR A 243 -12.63 11.10 -12.65
N ASP A 244 -13.94 10.80 -12.61
CA ASP A 244 -14.98 11.71 -13.07
C ASP A 244 -15.81 12.32 -11.93
N VAL A 245 -16.61 13.32 -12.28
CA VAL A 245 -17.42 14.09 -11.31
C VAL A 245 -18.56 13.25 -10.73
N ASP A 246 -19.10 12.27 -11.47
CA ASP A 246 -20.18 11.41 -10.99
C ASP A 246 -19.65 10.41 -9.96
N GLU A 247 -18.44 9.88 -10.17
CA GLU A 247 -17.72 9.05 -9.20
C GLU A 247 -17.38 9.84 -7.92
N GLN A 248 -16.88 11.07 -8.05
CA GLN A 248 -16.65 11.96 -6.92
C GLN A 248 -17.94 12.26 -6.16
N LYS A 249 -19.04 12.51 -6.86
CA LYS A 249 -20.37 12.70 -6.26
C LYS A 249 -20.81 11.46 -5.48
N ASN A 250 -20.59 10.26 -5.99
CA ASN A 250 -20.92 9.02 -5.29
C ASN A 250 -20.11 8.88 -3.99
N TRP A 251 -18.81 9.16 -4.04
CA TRP A 251 -17.97 9.18 -2.84
C TRP A 251 -18.42 10.24 -1.83
N VAL A 252 -18.77 11.46 -2.27
CA VAL A 252 -19.31 12.52 -1.40
C VAL A 252 -20.61 12.08 -0.72
N GLY A 253 -21.53 11.45 -1.46
CA GLY A 253 -22.77 10.91 -0.92
C GLY A 253 -22.53 9.84 0.15
N TYR A 254 -21.52 9.00 -0.04
CA TYR A 254 -21.09 8.00 0.93
C TYR A 254 -20.45 8.63 2.19
N ALA A 255 -19.52 9.59 2.01
CA ALA A 255 -18.89 10.30 3.11
C ALA A 255 -19.92 11.02 4.00
N HIS A 256 -20.93 11.63 3.38
CA HIS A 256 -22.06 12.22 4.08
C HIS A 256 -22.91 11.17 4.81
N GLY A 257 -23.23 10.04 4.17
CA GLY A 257 -23.98 8.96 4.82
C GLY A 257 -23.30 8.46 6.09
N VAL A 258 -21.99 8.22 6.05
CA VAL A 258 -21.22 7.80 7.22
C VAL A 258 -21.19 8.90 8.30
N ALA A 259 -21.08 10.17 7.91
CA ALA A 259 -21.13 11.28 8.87
C ALA A 259 -22.51 11.37 9.56
N GLU A 260 -23.60 11.28 8.81
CA GLU A 260 -24.97 11.34 9.34
C GLU A 260 -25.27 10.18 10.30
N GLU A 261 -24.86 8.96 9.96
CA GLU A 261 -24.98 7.78 10.83
C GLU A 261 -24.28 7.96 12.19
N ASN A 262 -23.24 8.80 12.22
CA ASN A 262 -22.47 9.13 13.41
C ASN A 262 -22.82 10.51 14.01
N GLN A 263 -23.93 11.13 13.58
CA GLN A 263 -24.44 12.42 14.08
C GLN A 263 -23.48 13.61 13.82
N LEU A 264 -22.74 13.55 12.71
CA LEU A 264 -21.81 14.58 12.26
C LEU A 264 -22.33 15.26 10.99
N ALA A 265 -21.94 16.53 10.82
CA ALA A 265 -22.18 17.33 9.63
C ALA A 265 -20.84 17.79 9.04
N LEU A 266 -20.69 17.69 7.72
CA LEU A 266 -19.50 18.11 6.98
C LEU A 266 -19.85 19.33 6.12
N ASP A 267 -19.07 20.39 6.21
CA ASP A 267 -19.09 21.43 5.18
C ASP A 267 -18.23 21.03 3.96
N PHE A 268 -18.32 21.78 2.86
CA PHE A 268 -17.54 21.47 1.65
C PHE A 268 -16.04 21.55 1.85
N SER A 269 -15.57 22.42 2.75
CA SER A 269 -14.14 22.54 3.05
C SER A 269 -13.64 21.27 3.74
N ALA A 270 -14.44 20.71 4.67
CA ALA A 270 -14.21 19.44 5.31
C ALA A 270 -14.15 18.29 4.31
N LEU A 271 -15.12 18.20 3.40
CA LEU A 271 -15.13 17.17 2.35
C LEU A 271 -13.87 17.23 1.47
N ASN A 272 -13.49 18.42 1.00
CA ASN A 272 -12.31 18.56 0.15
C ASN A 272 -11.02 18.19 0.91
N LYS A 273 -10.91 18.55 2.19
CA LYS A 273 -9.74 18.20 3.00
C LYS A 273 -9.66 16.70 3.29
N LEU A 274 -10.80 16.07 3.55
CA LEU A 274 -10.90 14.61 3.71
C LEU A 274 -10.60 13.88 2.39
N TYR A 275 -11.07 14.41 1.26
CA TYR A 275 -10.77 13.90 -0.08
C TYR A 275 -9.27 13.90 -0.33
N GLN A 276 -8.58 15.02 -0.07
CA GLN A 276 -7.13 15.13 -0.21
C GLN A 276 -6.38 14.08 0.61
N PHE A 277 -6.81 13.84 1.85
CA PHE A 277 -6.23 12.83 2.73
C PHE A 277 -6.44 11.41 2.16
N LEU A 278 -7.69 11.03 1.84
CA LEU A 278 -7.99 9.66 1.39
C LEU A 278 -7.47 9.34 -0.03
N VAL A 279 -7.27 10.37 -0.87
CA VAL A 279 -6.59 10.23 -2.17
C VAL A 279 -5.08 10.15 -1.98
N ARG A 280 -4.49 10.83 -0.99
CA ARG A 280 -3.07 10.68 -0.69
C ARG A 280 -2.72 9.23 -0.34
N GLU A 281 -3.56 8.56 0.44
CA GLU A 281 -3.36 7.15 0.85
C GLU A 281 -3.25 6.18 -0.34
N SER A 282 -3.85 6.49 -1.49
CA SER A 282 -3.78 5.65 -2.69
C SER A 282 -2.54 5.90 -3.55
N GLU A 283 -1.79 6.97 -3.25
CA GLU A 283 -0.76 7.56 -4.12
C GLU A 283 -1.24 7.70 -5.58
N ASN A 284 -2.53 7.98 -5.79
CA ASN A 284 -3.10 8.09 -7.13
C ASN A 284 -4.32 9.02 -7.11
N ARG A 285 -4.24 10.17 -7.79
CA ARG A 285 -5.31 11.17 -7.82
C ARG A 285 -6.65 10.70 -8.38
N PHE A 286 -6.67 9.54 -9.04
CA PHE A 286 -7.87 8.93 -9.61
C PHE A 286 -8.45 7.84 -8.72
N LEU A 287 -7.81 7.51 -7.59
CA LEU A 287 -8.26 6.49 -6.65
C LEU A 287 -8.41 7.08 -5.25
N ILE A 288 -9.49 6.72 -4.57
CA ILE A 288 -9.74 7.13 -3.18
C ILE A 288 -9.90 5.92 -2.27
N ASN A 289 -9.32 6.00 -1.05
CA ASN A 289 -9.54 4.98 -0.04
C ASN A 289 -11.01 4.98 0.41
N ALA A 290 -11.67 3.84 0.28
CA ALA A 290 -13.09 3.66 0.55
C ALA A 290 -13.39 2.93 1.87
N SER A 291 -12.37 2.58 2.66
CA SER A 291 -12.54 1.82 3.90
C SER A 291 -13.51 2.54 4.84
N PRO A 292 -14.63 1.89 5.22
CA PRO A 292 -15.57 2.42 6.21
C PRO A 292 -14.89 2.66 7.57
N ALA A 293 -13.95 1.80 7.95
CA ALA A 293 -13.24 1.90 9.22
C ALA A 293 -12.36 3.16 9.25
N ILE A 294 -11.56 3.39 8.20
CA ILE A 294 -10.69 4.57 8.09
C ILE A 294 -11.54 5.84 8.09
N LEU A 295 -12.56 5.91 7.23
CA LEU A 295 -13.43 7.08 7.13
C LEU A 295 -14.10 7.40 8.47
N LYS A 296 -14.73 6.41 9.11
CA LYS A 296 -15.37 6.58 10.42
C LYS A 296 -14.39 7.01 11.50
N ASN A 297 -13.20 6.41 11.54
CA ASN A 297 -12.17 6.75 12.53
C ASN A 297 -11.71 8.21 12.37
N VAL A 298 -11.43 8.67 11.15
CA VAL A 298 -11.01 10.05 10.90
C VAL A 298 -12.13 11.03 11.30
N LEU A 299 -13.39 10.74 10.94
CA LEU A 299 -14.54 11.57 11.30
C LEU A 299 -14.72 11.70 12.82
N LEU A 300 -14.78 10.56 13.54
CA LEU A 300 -15.02 10.54 14.98
C LEU A 300 -13.86 11.15 15.78
N ASN A 301 -12.61 10.89 15.40
CA ASN A 301 -11.46 11.46 16.08
C ASN A 301 -11.34 12.97 15.83
N THR A 302 -11.67 13.44 14.62
CA THR A 302 -11.72 14.88 14.32
C THR A 302 -12.80 15.58 15.16
N ALA A 303 -14.00 15.01 15.24
CA ALA A 303 -15.07 15.53 16.08
C ALA A 303 -14.71 15.53 17.58
N THR A 304 -14.02 14.49 18.04
CA THR A 304 -13.54 14.38 19.42
C THR A 304 -12.53 15.47 19.75
N LEU A 305 -11.55 15.69 18.87
CA LEU A 305 -10.54 16.73 19.06
C LEU A 305 -11.15 18.14 18.99
N ALA A 306 -12.04 18.38 18.03
CA ALA A 306 -12.70 19.67 17.83
C ALA A 306 -13.81 19.96 18.86
N GLN A 307 -14.27 18.94 19.59
CA GLN A 307 -15.38 19.00 20.55
C GLN A 307 -16.68 19.56 19.94
N LYS A 308 -16.97 19.18 18.69
CA LYS A 308 -18.17 19.61 17.96
C LYS A 308 -18.57 18.59 16.90
N ASN A 309 -19.82 18.69 16.46
CA ASN A 309 -20.42 17.78 15.48
C ASN A 309 -20.47 18.35 14.05
N SER A 310 -20.13 19.62 13.85
CA SER A 310 -20.02 20.22 12.51
C SER A 310 -18.55 20.49 12.21
N LEU A 311 -18.01 19.77 11.23
CA LEU A 311 -16.60 19.75 10.88
C LEU A 311 -16.32 20.58 9.62
N SER A 312 -15.20 21.29 9.65
CA SER A 312 -14.62 22.07 8.55
C SER A 312 -13.18 21.62 8.24
N ALA A 313 -12.58 22.15 7.17
CA ALA A 313 -11.19 21.87 6.82
C ALA A 313 -10.21 22.14 7.97
N VAL A 314 -10.46 23.18 8.78
CA VAL A 314 -9.60 23.56 9.91
C VAL A 314 -9.57 22.47 10.98
N ASP A 315 -10.70 21.79 11.21
CA ASP A 315 -10.76 20.72 12.21
C ASP A 315 -10.00 19.48 11.76
N PHE A 316 -10.15 19.10 10.48
CA PHE A 316 -9.37 18.00 9.91
C PHE A 316 -7.88 18.31 9.90
N GLU A 317 -7.48 19.53 9.53
CA GLU A 317 -6.08 19.94 9.57
C GLU A 317 -5.50 19.86 10.99
N ALA A 318 -6.25 20.33 12.00
CA ALA A 318 -5.85 20.22 13.39
C ALA A 318 -5.69 18.76 13.83
N PHE A 319 -6.60 17.87 13.42
CA PHE A 319 -6.52 16.44 13.69
C PHE A 319 -5.30 15.79 13.01
N PHE A 320 -5.08 16.05 11.72
CA PHE A 320 -3.93 15.52 10.99
C PHE A 320 -2.62 16.05 11.54
N GLN A 321 -2.56 17.33 11.95
CA GLN A 321 -1.39 17.90 12.61
C GLN A 321 -1.12 17.22 13.96
N GLN A 322 -2.15 17.00 14.78
CA GLN A 322 -2.01 16.30 16.06
C GLN A 322 -1.50 14.88 15.86
N GLN A 323 -2.01 14.15 14.86
CA GLN A 323 -1.53 12.81 14.51
C GLN A 323 -0.08 12.82 14.04
N ARG A 324 0.29 13.78 13.16
CA ARG A 324 1.68 13.96 12.70
C ARG A 324 2.62 14.19 13.88
N VAL A 325 2.26 15.04 14.84
CA VAL A 325 3.06 15.27 16.07
C VAL A 325 3.15 14.02 16.93
N GLN A 326 2.06 13.26 17.07
CA GLN A 326 2.05 12.03 17.86
C GLN A 326 3.01 10.97 17.30
N HIS A 327 3.12 10.87 15.97
CA HIS A 327 3.95 9.87 15.30
C HIS A 327 5.34 10.41 14.91
N SER A 328 5.67 11.67 15.21
CA SER A 328 6.86 12.32 14.63
C SER A 328 8.19 11.96 15.28
N PHE A 329 8.21 11.29 16.45
CA PHE A 329 9.44 11.17 17.26
C PHE A 329 10.66 10.70 16.46
N LEU A 330 10.57 9.58 15.73
CA LEU A 330 11.70 9.06 14.95
C LEU A 330 12.08 9.99 13.79
N LYS A 331 11.08 10.50 13.05
CA LYS A 331 11.30 11.48 11.99
C LYS A 331 12.05 12.73 12.48
N GLU A 332 11.64 13.27 13.64
CA GLU A 332 12.26 14.45 14.22
C GLU A 332 13.67 14.17 14.72
N GLN A 333 13.98 12.96 15.20
CA GLN A 333 15.36 12.56 15.50
C GLN A 333 16.21 12.55 14.22
N THR A 334 15.75 11.87 13.17
CA THR A 334 16.47 11.82 11.88
C THR A 334 16.72 13.21 11.31
N TYR A 335 15.70 14.09 11.31
CA TYR A 335 15.86 15.45 10.82
C TYR A 335 16.74 16.30 11.74
N ALA A 336 16.71 16.09 13.06
CA ALA A 336 17.63 16.74 13.98
C ALA A 336 19.09 16.35 13.72
N ASP A 337 19.36 15.09 13.39
CA ASP A 337 20.72 14.63 13.07
C ASP A 337 21.27 15.32 11.81
N ILE A 338 20.43 15.56 10.81
CA ILE A 338 20.78 16.33 9.60
C ILE A 338 20.99 17.81 9.91
N LEU A 339 20.12 18.41 10.73
CA LEU A 339 20.17 19.84 11.07
C LEU A 339 21.34 20.18 12.00
N ASN A 340 21.75 19.23 12.85
CA ASN A 340 22.90 19.35 13.74
C ASN A 340 24.22 18.89 13.09
N GLU A 341 24.23 18.63 11.78
CA GLU A 341 25.41 18.21 11.01
C GLU A 341 26.05 16.90 11.51
N GLN A 342 25.27 16.05 12.18
CA GLN A 342 25.68 14.67 12.48
C GLN A 342 25.57 13.80 11.23
N VAL A 343 24.56 14.06 10.41
CA VAL A 343 24.41 13.57 9.03
C VAL A 343 24.57 14.75 8.08
N TYR A 344 25.52 14.66 7.16
CA TYR A 344 25.82 15.73 6.22
C TYR A 344 24.96 15.60 4.97
N VAL A 345 23.97 16.48 4.86
CA VAL A 345 23.20 16.72 3.64
C VAL A 345 23.35 18.21 3.33
N GLU A 346 23.91 18.56 2.18
CA GLU A 346 24.02 19.96 1.77
C GLU A 346 22.74 20.43 1.10
N THR A 347 22.32 21.68 1.33
CA THR A 347 21.12 22.28 0.71
C THR A 347 21.46 23.52 -0.11
N GLU A 348 22.75 23.87 -0.22
CA GLU A 348 23.27 25.01 -0.96
C GLU A 348 24.63 24.68 -1.59
N GLY A 349 25.06 25.51 -2.55
CA GLY A 349 26.32 25.29 -3.25
C GLY A 349 26.25 24.22 -4.34
N GLU A 350 27.41 23.89 -4.90
CA GLU A 350 27.57 22.92 -6.00
C GLU A 350 28.84 22.10 -5.77
N ILE A 351 28.78 20.78 -5.98
CA ILE A 351 29.88 19.83 -5.70
C ILE A 351 29.98 18.82 -6.84
N VAL A 352 31.21 18.53 -7.29
CA VAL A 352 31.47 17.49 -8.31
C VAL A 352 31.32 16.11 -7.69
N GLY A 353 30.58 15.22 -8.35
CA GLY A 353 30.41 13.84 -7.93
C GLY A 353 29.61 13.70 -6.64
N GLN A 354 28.70 14.63 -6.33
CA GLN A 354 27.83 14.52 -5.16
C GLN A 354 26.41 15.02 -5.47
N ILE A 355 25.39 14.28 -5.05
CA ILE A 355 23.98 14.65 -5.22
C ILE A 355 23.14 14.20 -4.03
N ASN A 356 22.01 14.87 -3.79
CA ASN A 356 21.01 14.41 -2.82
C ASN A 356 20.01 13.48 -3.51
N GLY A 357 20.08 12.19 -3.21
CA GLY A 357 19.01 11.24 -3.47
C GLY A 357 17.90 11.35 -2.44
N LEU A 358 16.73 10.74 -2.70
CA LEU A 358 15.62 10.70 -1.75
C LEU A 358 15.19 9.26 -1.49
N SER A 359 15.10 8.90 -0.22
CA SER A 359 14.62 7.61 0.27
C SER A 359 13.32 7.77 1.07
N VAL A 360 12.65 6.65 1.31
CA VAL A 360 11.53 6.56 2.26
C VAL A 360 11.99 5.67 3.39
N ILE A 361 11.86 6.17 4.62
CA ILE A 361 12.22 5.45 5.83
C ILE A 361 10.96 4.80 6.40
N GLU A 362 11.03 3.48 6.55
CA GLU A 362 10.02 2.67 7.23
C GLU A 362 10.66 1.99 8.44
N TYR A 363 10.16 2.30 9.63
CA TYR A 363 10.58 1.62 10.86
C TYR A 363 9.58 0.52 11.21
N PRO A 364 10.01 -0.75 11.32
CA PRO A 364 9.13 -1.83 11.75
C PRO A 364 8.45 -1.51 13.08
N GLY A 365 7.14 -1.74 13.15
CA GLY A 365 6.34 -1.43 14.32
C GLY A 365 5.89 0.02 14.44
N THR A 366 6.17 0.86 13.44
CA THR A 366 5.60 2.21 13.34
C THR A 366 4.55 2.28 12.23
N PRO A 367 3.48 3.07 12.41
CA PRO A 367 2.40 3.17 11.42
C PRO A 367 2.66 4.22 10.34
N VAL A 368 3.81 4.89 10.37
CA VAL A 368 4.11 6.01 9.47
C VAL A 368 5.47 5.81 8.82
N VAL A 369 5.56 6.27 7.59
CA VAL A 369 6.81 6.43 6.85
C VAL A 369 7.12 7.92 6.71
N PHE A 370 8.36 8.25 6.35
CA PHE A 370 8.74 9.62 6.02
C PHE A 370 9.90 9.64 5.03
N GLY A 371 10.02 10.71 4.24
CA GLY A 371 11.13 10.86 3.32
C GLY A 371 12.39 11.40 4.00
N GLU A 372 13.54 10.95 3.53
CA GLU A 372 14.85 11.40 3.98
C GLU A 372 15.75 11.70 2.77
N PRO A 373 16.42 12.86 2.74
CA PRO A 373 17.47 13.09 1.75
C PRO A 373 18.74 12.33 2.13
N SER A 374 19.31 11.60 1.17
CA SER A 374 20.53 10.83 1.34
C SER A 374 21.61 11.35 0.40
N ARG A 375 22.79 11.64 0.93
CA ARG A 375 23.92 12.12 0.15
C ARG A 375 24.55 10.95 -0.61
N ILE A 376 24.60 11.04 -1.93
CA ILE A 376 25.22 10.05 -2.81
C ILE A 376 26.49 10.69 -3.38
N SER A 377 27.63 10.00 -3.25
CA SER A 377 28.91 10.46 -3.76
C SER A 377 29.48 9.48 -4.79
N CYS A 378 30.26 10.00 -5.73
CA CYS A 378 31.01 9.19 -6.69
C CYS A 378 32.39 9.80 -6.94
N VAL A 379 33.41 8.96 -6.85
CA VAL A 379 34.79 9.31 -7.23
C VAL A 379 35.25 8.45 -8.40
N VAL A 380 36.01 9.04 -9.32
CA VAL A 380 36.49 8.38 -10.55
C VAL A 380 38.01 8.42 -10.64
N GLN A 381 38.60 7.29 -11.03
CA GLN A 381 40.01 7.15 -11.39
C GLN A 381 40.11 6.59 -12.81
N PHE A 382 40.84 7.26 -13.70
CA PHE A 382 40.98 6.82 -15.09
C PHE A 382 41.99 5.67 -15.24
N GLY A 383 41.70 4.74 -16.16
CA GLY A 383 42.39 3.47 -16.34
C GLY A 383 41.41 2.29 -16.36
N GLU A 384 41.88 1.10 -16.69
CA GLU A 384 41.02 -0.10 -16.77
C GLU A 384 40.33 -0.39 -15.42
N GLY A 385 38.99 -0.40 -15.38
CA GLY A 385 38.25 -0.52 -14.12
C GLY A 385 36.80 -0.98 -14.23
N GLU A 386 36.09 -0.87 -13.12
CA GLU A 386 34.67 -1.19 -12.96
C GLU A 386 33.95 -0.08 -12.18
N VAL A 387 32.62 -0.07 -12.20
CA VAL A 387 31.83 0.73 -11.26
C VAL A 387 31.58 -0.09 -10.01
N VAL A 388 32.01 0.43 -8.87
CA VAL A 388 31.90 -0.18 -7.55
C VAL A 388 30.80 0.50 -6.76
N ASP A 389 29.81 -0.29 -6.36
CA ASP A 389 28.80 0.06 -5.36
C ASP A 389 29.29 -0.42 -3.99
N VAL A 390 29.55 0.52 -3.09
CA VAL A 390 30.11 0.24 -1.76
C VAL A 390 29.08 -0.45 -0.87
N GLU A 391 27.82 -0.07 -0.95
CA GLU A 391 26.73 -0.66 -0.17
C GLU A 391 26.53 -2.12 -0.55
N ARG A 392 26.58 -2.44 -1.85
CA ARG A 392 26.50 -3.82 -2.33
C ARG A 392 27.72 -4.65 -1.94
N LYS A 393 28.94 -4.08 -1.99
CA LYS A 393 30.16 -4.79 -1.54
C LYS A 393 30.18 -5.06 -0.03
N ASN A 394 29.40 -4.32 0.76
CA ASN A 394 29.29 -4.49 2.21
C ASN A 394 27.99 -5.18 2.67
N GLU A 395 27.23 -5.79 1.74
CA GLU A 395 25.97 -6.48 2.04
C GLU A 395 24.88 -5.58 2.68
N LEU A 396 24.99 -4.26 2.47
CA LEU A 396 23.99 -3.27 2.89
C LEU A 396 22.98 -2.93 1.78
N ALA A 397 23.21 -3.39 0.55
CA ALA A 397 22.28 -3.19 -0.56
C ALA A 397 21.48 -4.44 -0.93
N GLY A 398 20.15 -4.28 -0.96
CA GLY A 398 19.21 -5.27 -1.47
C GLY A 398 19.29 -5.51 -2.98
N ASN A 399 18.44 -6.42 -3.48
CA ASN A 399 18.52 -6.88 -4.86
C ASN A 399 18.00 -5.85 -5.86
N LEU A 400 16.98 -5.06 -5.49
CA LEU A 400 16.44 -4.03 -6.38
C LEU A 400 17.41 -2.86 -6.50
N HIS A 401 18.10 -2.51 -5.41
CA HIS A 401 19.19 -1.54 -5.43
C HIS A 401 20.29 -1.95 -6.42
N GLY A 402 20.84 -3.16 -6.26
CA GLY A 402 21.90 -3.66 -7.13
C GLY A 402 21.47 -3.70 -8.61
N LYS A 403 20.20 -4.05 -8.88
CA LYS A 403 19.63 -3.97 -10.24
C LYS A 403 19.61 -2.53 -10.77
N GLY A 404 19.15 -1.57 -9.97
CA GLY A 404 19.11 -0.15 -10.35
C GLY A 404 20.50 0.41 -10.66
N MET A 405 21.51 0.07 -9.85
CA MET A 405 22.91 0.43 -10.09
C MET A 405 23.43 -0.14 -11.42
N MET A 406 23.21 -1.44 -11.68
CA MET A 406 23.61 -2.06 -12.94
C MET A 406 22.92 -1.43 -14.15
N ILE A 407 21.65 -1.04 -14.03
CA ILE A 407 20.93 -0.36 -15.10
C ILE A 407 21.51 1.03 -15.35
N ALA A 408 21.79 1.81 -14.31
CA ALA A 408 22.41 3.12 -14.47
C ALA A 408 23.79 3.06 -15.14
N GLN A 409 24.60 2.07 -14.75
CA GLN A 409 25.88 1.79 -15.41
C GLN A 409 25.68 1.40 -16.89
N ALA A 410 24.79 0.45 -17.18
CA ALA A 410 24.53 0.00 -18.55
C ALA A 410 24.00 1.13 -19.43
N CYS A 411 23.11 1.96 -18.89
CA CYS A 411 22.58 3.16 -19.55
C CYS A 411 23.72 4.13 -19.93
N LEU A 412 24.57 4.49 -18.97
CA LEU A 412 25.73 5.36 -19.20
C LEU A 412 26.69 4.79 -20.24
N SER A 413 27.04 3.50 -20.12
CA SER A 413 27.94 2.82 -21.07
C SER A 413 27.36 2.80 -22.48
N ASN A 414 26.06 2.53 -22.62
CA ASN A 414 25.39 2.52 -23.91
C ASN A 414 25.38 3.90 -24.56
N ILE A 415 25.02 4.94 -23.82
CA ILE A 415 24.87 6.31 -24.34
C ILE A 415 26.20 6.93 -24.73
N LEU A 416 27.24 6.66 -23.95
CA LEU A 416 28.58 7.19 -24.22
C LEU A 416 29.38 6.32 -25.21
N GLU A 417 28.82 5.18 -25.63
CA GLU A 417 29.45 4.17 -26.49
C GLU A 417 30.77 3.66 -25.89
N LEU A 418 30.77 3.41 -24.57
CA LEU A 418 31.96 2.94 -23.86
C LEU A 418 32.28 1.48 -24.22
N PRO A 419 33.58 1.11 -24.29
CA PRO A 419 33.98 -0.28 -24.46
C PRO A 419 33.52 -1.16 -23.30
N SER A 420 33.45 -2.47 -23.53
CA SER A 420 33.03 -3.46 -22.52
C SER A 420 33.90 -3.44 -21.27
N GLN A 421 35.20 -3.20 -21.44
CA GLN A 421 36.10 -2.90 -20.34
C GLN A 421 36.15 -1.38 -20.16
N LEU A 422 35.70 -0.88 -19.00
CA LEU A 422 35.58 0.56 -18.79
C LEU A 422 36.97 1.21 -18.68
N PRO A 423 37.18 2.37 -19.33
CA PRO A 423 38.44 3.11 -19.26
C PRO A 423 38.57 3.95 -17.97
N PHE A 424 37.77 3.62 -16.96
CA PHE A 424 37.83 4.19 -15.62
C PHE A 424 37.35 3.17 -14.58
N SER A 425 37.74 3.42 -13.33
CA SER A 425 37.12 2.87 -12.13
C SER A 425 36.33 3.95 -11.42
N ALA A 426 35.11 3.64 -10.98
CA ALA A 426 34.27 4.56 -10.21
C ALA A 426 33.87 3.91 -8.88
N SER A 427 33.87 4.66 -7.80
CA SER A 427 33.36 4.20 -6.49
C SER A 427 32.20 5.08 -6.08
N LEU A 428 31.03 4.47 -5.94
CA LEU A 428 29.79 5.11 -5.53
C LEU A 428 29.45 4.72 -4.09
N VAL A 429 29.00 5.70 -3.31
CA VAL A 429 28.66 5.53 -1.89
C VAL A 429 27.41 6.31 -1.54
N PHE A 430 26.52 5.70 -0.76
CA PHE A 430 25.47 6.36 0.00
C PHE A 430 26.05 6.75 1.36
N GLU A 431 26.44 8.01 1.44
CA GLU A 431 27.21 8.55 2.55
C GLU A 431 26.41 8.48 3.86
N GLN A 432 27.05 7.99 4.92
CA GLN A 432 26.47 7.85 6.26
C GLN A 432 25.20 6.97 6.30
N SER A 433 25.04 6.09 5.31
CA SER A 433 24.03 5.01 5.34
C SER A 433 24.56 3.81 6.13
N TYR A 434 23.98 3.54 7.29
CA TYR A 434 24.34 2.41 8.16
C TYR A 434 23.28 1.31 8.21
N GLY A 435 22.12 1.54 7.58
CA GLY A 435 21.05 0.56 7.43
C GLY A 435 21.10 -0.13 6.07
N GLU A 436 20.26 -1.15 5.93
CA GLU A 436 20.01 -1.74 4.61
C GLU A 436 19.30 -0.73 3.71
N ILE A 437 19.70 -0.68 2.43
CA ILE A 437 19.05 0.10 1.38
C ILE A 437 18.50 -0.85 0.31
N ASP A 438 17.29 -0.61 -0.16
CA ASP A 438 16.73 -1.34 -1.30
C ASP A 438 15.80 -0.47 -2.16
N GLY A 439 15.51 -0.95 -3.37
CA GLY A 439 14.75 -0.24 -4.39
C GLY A 439 15.65 0.43 -5.44
N ASP A 440 15.08 0.68 -6.62
CA ASP A 440 15.77 1.25 -7.78
C ASP A 440 15.56 2.78 -7.94
N SER A 441 14.83 3.40 -7.01
CA SER A 441 14.42 4.82 -7.10
C SER A 441 15.56 5.85 -7.03
N ALA A 442 16.80 5.41 -6.83
CA ALA A 442 18.00 6.24 -6.85
C ALA A 442 18.79 6.13 -8.16
N SER A 443 18.40 5.28 -9.12
CA SER A 443 19.22 5.03 -10.31
C SER A 443 19.41 6.27 -11.21
N LEU A 444 18.43 7.19 -11.24
CA LEU A 444 18.61 8.49 -11.92
C LEU A 444 19.66 9.38 -11.23
N ALA A 445 19.66 9.39 -9.89
CA ALA A 445 20.65 10.12 -9.09
C ALA A 445 22.06 9.53 -9.29
N ILE A 446 22.15 8.20 -9.29
CA ILE A 446 23.37 7.43 -9.58
C ILE A 446 23.92 7.76 -10.97
N PHE A 447 23.06 7.82 -11.99
CA PHE A 447 23.46 8.23 -13.32
C PHE A 447 24.05 9.65 -13.31
N CYS A 448 23.36 10.61 -12.67
CA CYS A 448 23.82 12.00 -12.61
C CYS A 448 25.16 12.14 -11.86
N VAL A 449 25.35 11.43 -10.75
CA VAL A 449 26.59 11.53 -9.96
C VAL A 449 27.79 10.92 -10.70
N LEU A 450 27.59 9.83 -11.45
CA LEU A 450 28.61 9.25 -12.33
C LEU A 450 28.98 10.22 -13.46
N VAL A 451 27.98 10.79 -14.14
CA VAL A 451 28.17 11.78 -15.20
C VAL A 451 28.95 12.99 -14.67
N SER A 452 28.59 13.50 -13.49
CA SER A 452 29.26 14.61 -12.82
C SER A 452 30.74 14.31 -12.56
N ALA A 453 31.04 13.15 -11.95
CA ALA A 453 32.41 12.77 -11.63
C ALA A 453 33.28 12.56 -12.89
N LEU A 454 32.71 11.96 -13.94
CA LEU A 454 33.38 11.75 -15.23
C LEU A 454 33.62 13.06 -15.98
N ALA A 455 32.68 13.99 -15.96
CA ALA A 455 32.77 15.26 -16.69
C ALA A 455 33.47 16.38 -15.91
N GLU A 456 33.69 16.22 -14.59
CA GLU A 456 34.15 17.29 -13.68
C GLU A 456 33.18 18.48 -13.59
N LEU A 457 31.88 18.21 -13.77
CA LEU A 457 30.84 19.23 -13.69
C LEU A 457 30.18 19.17 -12.31
N PRO A 458 30.07 20.29 -11.58
CA PRO A 458 29.47 20.29 -10.26
C PRO A 458 27.95 20.12 -10.35
N LEU A 459 27.38 19.45 -9.36
CA LEU A 459 25.94 19.26 -9.19
C LEU A 459 25.41 20.20 -8.09
N PRO A 460 24.26 20.86 -8.28
CA PRO A 460 23.66 21.73 -7.29
C PRO A 460 23.14 20.94 -6.09
N GLN A 461 23.56 21.30 -4.88
CA GLN A 461 23.11 20.61 -3.65
C GLN A 461 21.75 21.11 -3.16
N HIS A 462 21.26 22.23 -3.69
CA HIS A 462 19.91 22.71 -3.43
C HIS A 462 18.83 21.90 -4.16
N ILE A 463 19.21 20.99 -5.08
CA ILE A 463 18.30 20.11 -5.79
C ILE A 463 18.47 18.67 -5.28
N ALA A 464 17.38 18.05 -4.86
CA ALA A 464 17.33 16.61 -4.64
C ALA A 464 16.67 15.90 -5.82
N ILE A 465 16.89 14.59 -5.94
CA ILE A 465 16.42 13.82 -7.08
C ILE A 465 15.93 12.43 -6.65
N THR A 466 14.86 11.98 -7.30
CA THR A 466 14.40 10.60 -7.25
C THR A 466 13.89 10.17 -8.61
N GLY A 467 14.00 8.88 -8.90
CA GLY A 467 13.60 8.30 -10.18
C GLY A 467 14.36 7.03 -10.46
N SER A 468 13.65 5.99 -10.89
CA SER A 468 14.28 4.84 -11.53
C SER A 468 14.47 5.12 -13.02
N ILE A 469 15.44 4.47 -13.66
CA ILE A 469 15.69 4.58 -15.10
C ILE A 469 15.78 3.19 -15.72
N ASP A 470 15.51 3.09 -17.03
CA ASP A 470 15.87 1.90 -17.81
C ASP A 470 17.22 2.06 -18.53
N GLN A 471 17.63 1.01 -19.24
CA GLN A 471 18.90 0.97 -19.97
C GLN A 471 18.96 1.97 -21.14
N PHE A 472 17.83 2.52 -21.57
CA PHE A 472 17.73 3.52 -22.64
C PHE A 472 17.60 4.95 -22.12
N GLY A 473 17.50 5.12 -20.80
CA GLY A 473 17.46 6.43 -20.15
C GLY A 473 16.06 6.99 -19.95
N LEU A 474 14.99 6.21 -20.13
CA LEU A 474 13.65 6.64 -19.75
C LEU A 474 13.52 6.64 -18.23
N VAL A 475 12.91 7.69 -17.66
CA VAL A 475 12.68 7.82 -16.22
C VAL A 475 11.31 7.21 -15.85
N HIS A 476 11.32 6.34 -14.85
CA HIS A 476 10.18 5.55 -14.41
C HIS A 476 9.65 6.00 -13.05
N ALA A 477 8.39 5.62 -12.77
CA ALA A 477 7.72 5.97 -11.53
C ALA A 477 8.40 5.33 -10.30
N VAL A 478 8.27 6.02 -9.17
CA VAL A 478 8.78 5.58 -7.86
C VAL A 478 7.65 5.68 -6.83
N GLY A 479 7.68 4.86 -5.77
CA GLY A 479 6.76 5.00 -4.65
C GLY A 479 7.18 6.08 -3.64
N GLY A 480 6.24 6.55 -2.83
CA GLY A 480 6.50 7.47 -1.72
C GLY A 480 6.96 8.87 -2.16
N VAL A 481 6.58 9.30 -3.37
CA VAL A 481 7.05 10.57 -3.95
C VAL A 481 6.68 11.77 -3.08
N ASN A 482 5.50 11.73 -2.44
CA ASN A 482 5.04 12.79 -1.56
C ASN A 482 5.95 12.95 -0.34
N ASP A 483 6.24 11.84 0.35
CA ASP A 483 7.09 11.84 1.54
C ASP A 483 8.52 12.22 1.20
N LYS A 484 9.04 11.76 0.06
CA LYS A 484 10.36 12.15 -0.48
C LYS A 484 10.49 13.66 -0.69
N ILE A 485 9.51 14.27 -1.36
CA ILE A 485 9.49 15.73 -1.59
C ILE A 485 9.40 16.47 -0.26
N GLU A 486 8.48 16.07 0.62
CA GLU A 486 8.24 16.71 1.90
C GLU A 486 9.42 16.59 2.86
N GLY A 487 10.17 15.49 2.81
CA GLY A 487 11.37 15.31 3.61
C GLY A 487 12.48 16.29 3.25
N PHE A 488 12.81 16.40 1.96
CA PHE A 488 13.80 17.38 1.51
C PHE A 488 13.34 18.83 1.71
N PHE A 489 12.06 19.10 1.44
CA PHE A 489 11.46 20.40 1.71
C PHE A 489 11.59 20.78 3.19
N THR A 490 11.31 19.87 4.12
CA THR A 490 11.39 20.13 5.56
C THR A 490 12.80 20.53 5.99
N ILE A 491 13.83 19.83 5.50
CA ILE A 491 15.23 20.19 5.79
C ILE A 491 15.58 21.57 5.21
N CYS A 492 15.21 21.83 3.95
CA CYS A 492 15.42 23.13 3.30
C CYS A 492 14.71 24.26 4.05
N GLN A 493 13.44 24.06 4.43
CA GLN A 493 12.62 25.04 5.13
C GLN A 493 13.22 25.38 6.49
N ARG A 494 13.65 24.38 7.28
CA ARG A 494 14.24 24.58 8.61
C ARG A 494 15.61 25.26 8.57
N ARG A 495 16.36 25.14 7.46
CA ARG A 495 17.60 25.89 7.21
C ARG A 495 17.36 27.27 6.58
N GLY A 496 16.15 27.53 6.09
CA GLY A 496 15.77 28.74 5.36
C GLY A 496 15.72 28.50 3.86
N LEU A 497 14.57 28.77 3.25
CA LEU A 497 14.41 28.71 1.79
C LEU A 497 15.15 29.88 1.13
N CYS A 498 15.94 29.58 0.10
CA CYS A 498 16.71 30.57 -0.67
C CYS A 498 16.12 30.84 -2.05
N GLY A 499 14.95 30.26 -2.37
CA GLY A 499 14.27 30.40 -3.66
C GLY A 499 14.98 29.68 -4.81
N LYS A 500 15.77 28.66 -4.48
CA LYS A 500 16.44 27.79 -5.47
C LYS A 500 16.17 26.33 -5.21
N GLN A 501 15.77 25.96 -3.99
CA GLN A 501 15.63 24.56 -3.62
C GLN A 501 14.51 23.87 -4.37
N GLY A 502 14.68 22.59 -4.66
CA GLY A 502 13.65 21.83 -5.35
C GLY A 502 13.96 20.35 -5.50
N VAL A 503 13.03 19.63 -6.12
CA VAL A 503 13.14 18.18 -6.32
C VAL A 503 12.88 17.82 -7.78
N ILE A 504 13.77 17.02 -8.37
CA ILE A 504 13.55 16.35 -9.65
C ILE A 504 12.81 15.04 -9.38
N ILE A 505 11.69 14.84 -10.08
CA ILE A 505 10.84 13.64 -9.98
C ILE A 505 10.50 13.08 -11.37
N PRO A 506 10.14 11.79 -11.48
CA PRO A 506 9.60 11.25 -12.73
C PRO A 506 8.29 11.95 -13.11
N ALA A 507 8.13 12.36 -14.38
CA ALA A 507 6.88 12.94 -14.86
C ALA A 507 5.66 12.01 -14.66
N THR A 508 5.89 10.70 -14.66
CA THR A 508 4.88 9.67 -14.39
C THR A 508 4.32 9.72 -12.95
N THR A 509 5.05 10.32 -11.99
CA THR A 509 4.61 10.45 -10.59
C THR A 509 3.71 11.66 -10.33
N ILE A 510 3.51 12.55 -11.32
CA ILE A 510 2.60 13.72 -11.16
C ILE A 510 1.20 13.29 -10.71
N GLN A 511 0.73 12.15 -11.21
CA GLN A 511 -0.59 11.61 -10.86
C GLN A 511 -0.67 11.17 -9.39
N GLN A 512 0.46 10.94 -8.73
CA GLN A 512 0.56 10.48 -7.34
C GLN A 512 0.63 11.65 -6.34
N LEU A 513 0.84 12.88 -6.82
CA LEU A 513 1.04 14.06 -5.97
C LEU A 513 -0.22 14.44 -5.19
N SER A 514 -0.07 14.50 -3.87
CA SER A 514 -1.00 15.06 -2.89
C SER A 514 -0.16 15.66 -1.74
N LEU A 515 0.54 16.76 -2.03
CA LEU A 515 1.54 17.36 -1.15
C LEU A 515 0.92 18.20 -0.03
N SER A 516 1.66 18.41 1.05
CA SER A 516 1.25 19.27 2.17
C SER A 516 1.02 20.73 1.75
N ASP A 517 0.15 21.43 2.49
CA ASP A 517 -0.17 22.84 2.25
C ASP A 517 1.08 23.74 2.34
N GLU A 518 2.08 23.35 3.13
CA GLU A 518 3.36 24.06 3.25
C GLU A 518 4.18 24.00 1.97
N VAL A 519 4.29 22.82 1.34
CA VAL A 519 4.98 22.66 0.05
C VAL A 519 4.24 23.42 -1.05
N VAL A 520 2.90 23.29 -1.11
CA VAL A 520 2.07 24.01 -2.09
C VAL A 520 2.28 25.52 -1.97
N SER A 521 2.31 26.05 -0.74
CA SER A 521 2.53 27.47 -0.49
C SER A 521 3.91 27.93 -0.93
N ALA A 522 4.96 27.16 -0.64
CA ALA A 522 6.32 27.49 -1.04
C ALA A 522 6.50 27.48 -2.58
N VAL A 523 5.89 26.50 -3.27
CA VAL A 523 5.90 26.47 -4.75
C VAL A 523 5.14 27.66 -5.33
N LYS A 524 3.97 27.97 -4.78
CA LYS A 524 3.17 29.14 -5.20
C LYS A 524 3.92 30.46 -5.05
N ASN A 525 4.75 30.58 -4.01
CA ASN A 525 5.56 31.77 -3.74
C ASN A 525 6.90 31.79 -4.52
N GLY A 526 7.24 30.74 -5.28
CA GLY A 526 8.51 30.62 -5.98
C GLY A 526 9.72 30.39 -5.05
N GLU A 527 9.47 29.82 -3.86
CA GLU A 527 10.49 29.55 -2.84
C GLU A 527 11.03 28.12 -2.91
N PHE A 528 10.28 27.22 -3.55
CA PHE A 528 10.62 25.81 -3.77
C PHE A 528 10.09 25.34 -5.13
N PHE A 529 10.73 24.36 -5.76
CA PHE A 529 10.38 23.91 -7.11
C PHE A 529 10.29 22.39 -7.23
N ILE A 530 9.40 21.90 -8.10
CA ILE A 530 9.28 20.47 -8.42
C ILE A 530 9.41 20.31 -9.93
N PHE A 531 10.39 19.52 -10.35
CA PHE A 531 10.79 19.38 -11.76
C PHE A 531 10.46 17.99 -12.27
N PRO A 532 9.43 17.83 -13.12
CA PRO A 532 9.13 16.56 -13.74
C PRO A 532 10.10 16.30 -14.90
N VAL A 533 10.64 15.08 -14.98
CA VAL A 533 11.49 14.65 -16.09
C VAL A 533 11.00 13.32 -16.67
N GLU A 534 11.09 13.17 -17.98
CA GLU A 534 10.72 11.95 -18.71
C GLU A 534 11.93 11.08 -19.02
N ASP A 535 13.11 11.70 -19.13
CA ASP A 535 14.35 11.02 -19.47
C ASP A 535 15.58 11.69 -18.83
N ILE A 536 16.71 11.00 -18.95
CA ILE A 536 18.02 11.49 -18.51
C ILE A 536 18.52 12.71 -19.30
N TYR A 537 18.04 12.96 -20.52
CA TYR A 537 18.48 14.09 -21.33
C TYR A 537 17.91 15.39 -20.75
N GLN A 538 16.61 15.40 -20.48
CA GLN A 538 15.92 16.48 -19.76
C GLN A 538 16.55 16.69 -18.38
N THR A 539 16.84 15.59 -17.67
CA THR A 539 17.51 15.67 -16.35
C THR A 539 18.87 16.35 -16.45
N CYS A 540 19.71 15.97 -17.42
CA CYS A 540 21.02 16.56 -17.62
C CYS A 540 20.94 18.03 -18.05
N GLU A 541 20.02 18.38 -18.94
CA GLU A 541 19.78 19.76 -19.34
C GLU A 541 19.41 20.62 -18.12
N LEU A 542 18.54 20.11 -17.25
CA LEU A 542 18.09 20.83 -16.06
C LEU A 542 19.22 21.02 -15.04
N ILE A 543 19.94 19.96 -14.70
CA ILE A 543 20.88 19.97 -13.57
C ILE A 543 22.29 20.46 -13.95
N PHE A 544 22.72 20.27 -15.20
CA PHE A 544 24.03 20.70 -15.71
C PHE A 544 23.96 21.90 -16.66
N GLN A 545 22.77 22.29 -17.14
CA GLN A 545 22.59 23.34 -18.17
C GLN A 545 23.35 23.06 -19.46
N ARG A 546 23.46 21.78 -19.80
CA ARG A 546 24.20 21.26 -20.96
C ARG A 546 23.47 20.06 -21.53
N ASP A 547 23.55 19.92 -22.84
CA ASP A 547 23.07 18.71 -23.50
C ASP A 547 23.96 17.52 -23.11
N LEU A 548 23.34 16.37 -22.87
CA LEU A 548 24.07 15.14 -22.55
C LEU A 548 24.91 14.68 -23.75
N LEU A 549 24.30 14.69 -24.94
CA LEU A 549 24.91 14.31 -26.21
C LEU A 549 25.12 15.50 -27.13
N GLU A 550 26.03 15.35 -28.07
CA GLU A 550 26.24 16.32 -29.13
C GLU A 550 25.15 16.18 -30.20
N GLU A 551 24.67 17.31 -30.72
CA GLU A 551 23.69 17.36 -31.80
C GLU A 551 24.39 17.80 -33.09
N GLU A 552 24.21 17.07 -34.20
CA GLU A 552 24.96 17.26 -35.46
C GLU A 552 24.89 18.69 -36.03
N ASN A 553 23.84 19.45 -35.73
CA ASN A 553 23.60 20.79 -36.29
C ASN A 553 23.61 21.93 -35.26
N LYS A 554 24.02 21.66 -34.02
CA LYS A 554 24.04 22.66 -32.94
C LYS A 554 25.47 23.15 -32.71
N ILE A 555 25.65 24.47 -32.77
CA ILE A 555 26.95 25.10 -32.44
C ILE A 555 26.97 25.37 -30.94
N TYR A 556 27.94 24.77 -30.27
CA TYR A 556 28.10 24.90 -28.82
C TYR A 556 29.15 25.94 -28.48
N GLU A 557 28.80 26.88 -27.59
CA GLU A 557 29.76 27.72 -26.90
C GLU A 557 30.59 26.85 -25.93
N ASP A 558 31.83 27.23 -25.63
CA ASP A 558 32.71 26.46 -24.73
C ASP A 558 32.03 26.14 -23.39
N ARG A 559 31.31 27.12 -22.82
CA ARG A 559 30.56 26.98 -21.55
C ARG A 559 29.34 26.07 -21.63
N LYS A 560 28.88 25.73 -22.83
CA LYS A 560 27.77 24.82 -23.11
C LYS A 560 28.20 23.55 -23.84
N THR A 561 29.49 23.24 -23.87
CA THR A 561 30.02 22.02 -24.49
C THR A 561 29.25 20.79 -23.97
N PRO A 562 28.79 19.88 -24.85
CA PRO A 562 28.06 18.68 -24.45
C PRO A 562 28.82 17.83 -23.45
N ILE A 563 28.09 17.20 -22.54
CA ILE A 563 28.68 16.45 -21.43
C ILE A 563 29.48 15.25 -21.95
N SER A 564 28.96 14.52 -22.93
CA SER A 564 29.65 13.39 -23.57
C SER A 564 31.01 13.77 -24.14
N ARG A 565 31.13 14.97 -24.73
CA ARG A 565 32.40 15.47 -25.27
C ARG A 565 33.42 15.76 -24.16
N LEU A 566 32.99 16.35 -23.05
CA LEU A 566 33.86 16.56 -21.89
C LEU A 566 34.37 15.24 -21.31
N ILE A 567 33.49 14.25 -21.18
CA ILE A 567 33.85 12.92 -20.68
C ILE A 567 34.89 12.27 -21.61
N ARG A 568 34.64 12.25 -22.93
CA ARG A 568 35.58 11.69 -23.93
C ARG A 568 36.95 12.37 -23.85
N GLN A 569 36.99 13.70 -23.81
CA GLN A 569 38.25 14.45 -23.68
C GLN A 569 39.04 14.07 -22.42
N ARG A 570 38.37 13.85 -21.28
CA ARG A 570 39.04 13.47 -20.03
C ARG A 570 39.53 12.03 -20.06
N ILE A 571 38.74 11.11 -20.64
CA ILE A 571 39.15 9.72 -20.87
C ILE A 571 40.41 9.71 -21.74
N ASP A 572 40.39 10.38 -22.89
CA ASP A 572 41.52 10.41 -23.84
C ASP A 572 42.78 11.02 -23.21
N PHE A 573 42.64 12.18 -22.53
CA PHE A 573 43.77 12.86 -21.90
C PHE A 573 44.46 12.03 -20.81
N ARG A 574 43.70 11.20 -20.07
CA ARG A 574 44.21 10.42 -18.94
C ARG A 574 44.63 9.00 -19.31
N THR A 575 44.20 8.50 -20.47
CA THR A 575 44.59 7.18 -21.01
C THR A 575 45.78 7.25 -21.97
N GLU A 576 46.16 8.44 -22.47
CA GLU A 576 47.41 8.61 -23.21
C GLU A 576 48.62 8.24 -22.33
N PRO A 577 49.50 7.31 -22.77
CA PRO A 577 50.76 7.05 -22.07
C PRO A 577 51.58 8.35 -22.06
N PRO A 578 52.28 8.70 -20.95
CA PRO A 578 53.06 9.93 -20.90
C PRO A 578 54.00 9.93 -22.09
N LYS A 579 53.88 10.95 -22.96
CA LYS A 579 54.77 11.13 -24.12
C LYS A 579 56.20 11.00 -23.61
N LYS A 580 56.85 9.86 -23.90
CA LYS A 580 58.29 9.71 -23.68
C LYS A 580 58.94 10.75 -24.58
N GLY A 581 59.22 11.92 -24.00
CA GLY A 581 60.02 12.93 -24.67
C GLY A 581 61.32 12.26 -25.12
N LEU A 582 61.61 12.37 -26.42
CA LEU A 582 62.82 11.85 -27.06
C LEU A 582 64.14 12.36 -26.43
N PHE A 583 64.09 13.16 -25.37
CA PHE A 583 65.24 13.73 -24.67
C PHE A 583 65.72 12.97 -23.43
N ASN A 584 65.03 11.91 -22.99
CA ASN A 584 65.48 11.12 -21.83
C ASN A 584 66.35 9.88 -22.19
N PHE A 585 66.85 9.78 -23.42
CA PHE A 585 67.81 8.72 -23.81
C PHE A 585 69.29 9.16 -23.71
N PHE A 586 69.55 10.41 -23.33
CA PHE A 586 70.90 10.90 -22.99
C PHE A 586 70.89 11.51 -21.59
N ARG A 587 70.88 10.66 -20.56
CA ARG A 587 71.39 11.01 -19.23
C ARG A 587 71.95 9.79 -18.52
#